data_AF-A0A7G2JZU0-F1
#
_entry.id   AF-A0A7G2JZU0-F1
#
_cell.length_a   1.000
_cell.length_b   1.000
_cell.length_c   1.000
_cell.angle_alpha   90.00
_cell.angle_beta   90.00
_cell.angle_gamma   90.00
#
_symmetry.space_group_name_H-M   'P 1'
#
loop_
_entity.id
_entity.type
_entity.pdbx_description
1 polymer ?
#
loop_
_entity_poly.entity_id
_entity_poly.type
_entity_poly.pdbx_seq_one_letter_code
_entity_poly.pdbx_strand_id
1 'polypeptide(L)'
;RTRYSTLVPHLEELYKLYQALLSARHQRGAIDFETIETKFIFNAMGRIDRIEPVVRNDAHKIIEECMILANIAAANFMEKHKEPALYRIHATPSEEKLTSFRTFLSEFGLTLEGGLKPTTKDYAALLEKVKERPDHELIQTMLLRSLSQAIYHADNI
;
A
#
# COMPACT_ATOMS: atom_id res chain seq x y z
N ARG A 1 -19.40 20.19 -12.58
CA ARG A 1 -20.66 19.46 -12.32
C ARG A 1 -21.63 19.54 -13.51
N THR A 2 -21.91 20.71 -14.08
CA THR A 2 -22.86 20.88 -15.22
C THR A 2 -22.52 20.08 -16.48
N ARG A 3 -21.23 20.04 -16.89
CA ARG A 3 -20.77 19.29 -18.07
C ARG A 3 -20.97 17.76 -17.98
N TYR A 4 -20.95 17.20 -16.77
CA TYR A 4 -21.03 15.76 -16.51
C TYR A 4 -22.21 15.42 -15.59
N SER A 5 -23.29 16.21 -15.67
CA SER A 5 -24.41 16.17 -14.70
C SER A 5 -25.00 14.78 -14.50
N THR A 6 -25.07 13.98 -15.57
CA THR A 6 -25.56 12.59 -15.52
C THR A 6 -24.62 11.63 -14.79
N LEU A 7 -23.32 11.92 -14.75
CA LEU A 7 -22.31 11.07 -14.10
C LEU A 7 -22.04 11.48 -12.65
N VAL A 8 -22.34 12.73 -12.27
CA VAL A 8 -22.08 13.25 -10.92
C VAL A 8 -22.64 12.34 -9.82
N PRO A 9 -23.90 11.86 -9.87
CA PRO A 9 -24.43 10.98 -8.82
C PRO A 9 -23.62 9.67 -8.67
N HIS A 10 -23.18 9.08 -9.78
CA HIS A 10 -22.39 7.85 -9.77
C HIS A 10 -20.98 8.07 -9.19
N LEU A 11 -20.35 9.21 -9.51
CA LEU A 11 -19.04 9.57 -8.96
C LEU A 11 -19.12 9.85 -7.45
N GLU A 12 -20.19 10.49 -6.98
CA GLU A 12 -20.42 10.71 -5.55
C GLU A 12 -20.68 9.40 -4.81
N GLU A 13 -21.37 8.45 -5.44
CA GLU A 13 -21.60 7.14 -4.83
C GLU A 13 -20.30 6.31 -4.75
N LEU A 14 -19.46 6.35 -5.78
CA LEU A 14 -18.12 5.77 -5.73
C LEU A 14 -17.27 6.40 -4.63
N TYR A 15 -17.41 7.71 -4.39
CA TYR A 15 -16.71 8.38 -3.30
C TYR A 15 -17.17 7.89 -1.93
N LYS A 16 -18.48 7.73 -1.72
CA LYS A 16 -19.02 7.16 -0.46
C LYS A 16 -18.55 5.73 -0.25
N LEU A 17 -18.57 4.90 -1.30
CA LEU A 17 -18.04 3.55 -1.26
C LEU A 17 -16.57 3.55 -0.84
N TYR A 18 -15.75 4.37 -1.49
CA TYR A 18 -14.33 4.53 -1.14
C TYR A 18 -14.13 4.88 0.34
N GLN A 19 -14.90 5.81 0.92
CA GLN A 19 -14.81 6.16 2.34
C GLN A 19 -15.09 4.95 3.25
N ALA A 20 -16.10 4.13 2.91
CA ALA A 20 -16.39 2.89 3.65
C ALA A 20 -15.25 1.86 3.53
N LEU A 21 -14.66 1.72 2.33
CA LEU A 21 -13.53 0.81 2.10
C LEU A 21 -12.27 1.26 2.84
N LEU A 22 -11.99 2.56 2.86
CA LEU A 22 -10.87 3.13 3.60
C LEU A 22 -11.01 2.86 5.11
N SER A 23 -12.21 3.05 5.67
CA SER A 23 -12.49 2.71 7.08
C SER A 23 -12.25 1.22 7.34
N ALA A 24 -12.74 0.34 6.46
CA ALA A 24 -12.53 -1.11 6.60
C ALA A 24 -11.05 -1.50 6.47
N ARG A 25 -10.29 -0.83 5.60
CA ARG A 25 -8.85 -1.02 5.41
C ARG A 25 -8.06 -0.65 6.67
N HIS A 26 -8.38 0.49 7.29
CA HIS A 26 -7.79 0.89 8.56
C HIS A 26 -8.09 -0.10 9.69
N GLN A 27 -9.32 -0.59 9.81
CA GLN A 27 -9.69 -1.59 10.83
C GLN A 27 -8.92 -2.91 10.68
N ARG A 28 -8.57 -3.30 9.45
CA ARG A 28 -7.72 -4.48 9.19
C ARG A 28 -6.23 -4.25 9.52
N GLY A 29 -5.81 -3.01 9.77
CA GLY A 29 -4.41 -2.65 10.01
C GLY A 29 -3.55 -2.79 8.77
N ALA A 30 -4.11 -2.47 7.60
CA ALA A 30 -3.32 -2.41 6.38
C ALA A 30 -2.31 -1.26 6.49
N ILE A 31 -1.08 -1.52 6.06
CA ILE A 31 -0.04 -0.50 6.02
C ILE A 31 -0.28 0.38 4.78
N ASP A 32 -0.30 1.69 4.95
CA ASP A 32 -0.28 2.65 3.84
C ASP A 32 1.13 3.24 3.73
N PHE A 33 1.74 3.06 2.57
CA PHE A 33 3.02 3.66 2.26
C PHE A 33 2.79 4.77 1.26
N GLU A 34 2.86 6.02 1.73
CA GLU A 34 2.88 7.14 0.81
C GLU A 34 4.28 7.25 0.19
N THR A 35 4.36 6.96 -1.11
CA THR A 35 5.54 7.24 -1.92
C THR A 35 5.22 8.37 -2.89
N ILE A 36 6.14 9.32 -3.03
CA ILE A 36 6.02 10.39 -4.01
C ILE A 36 6.54 9.87 -5.34
N GLU A 37 5.63 9.52 -6.24
CA GLU A 37 5.98 9.19 -7.61
C GLU A 37 6.39 10.44 -8.39
N THR A 38 7.24 10.24 -9.40
CA THR A 38 7.83 11.32 -10.20
C THR A 38 7.33 11.25 -11.64
N LYS A 39 6.94 12.41 -12.19
CA LYS A 39 6.51 12.59 -13.58
C LYS A 39 7.53 13.40 -14.35
N PHE A 40 8.03 12.84 -15.45
CA PHE A 40 8.88 13.53 -16.41
C PHE A 40 8.03 14.29 -17.43
N ILE A 41 8.26 15.59 -17.56
CA ILE A 41 7.66 16.42 -18.62
C ILE A 41 8.69 16.54 -19.73
N PHE A 42 8.31 16.15 -20.94
CA PHE A 42 9.20 16.16 -22.10
C PHE A 42 8.89 17.35 -23.02
N ASN A 43 9.92 17.95 -23.60
CA ASN A 43 9.78 18.96 -24.64
C ASN A 43 9.56 18.33 -26.03
N ALA A 44 9.37 19.18 -27.05
CA ALA A 44 9.13 18.74 -28.43
C ALA A 44 10.28 17.90 -29.04
N MET A 45 11.49 17.96 -28.46
CA MET A 45 12.65 17.16 -28.87
C MET A 45 12.75 15.82 -28.10
N GLY A 46 11.76 15.49 -27.26
CA GLY A 46 11.76 14.27 -26.44
C GLY A 46 12.77 14.31 -25.28
N ARG A 47 13.30 15.48 -24.93
CA ARG A 47 14.20 15.65 -23.76
C ARG A 47 13.40 16.06 -22.54
N ILE A 48 13.89 15.69 -21.35
CA ILE A 48 13.30 16.13 -20.08
C ILE A 48 13.39 17.66 -20.01
N ASP A 49 12.23 18.29 -19.95
CA ASP A 49 12.06 19.72 -19.69
C ASP A 49 12.11 19.98 -18.18
N ARG A 50 11.31 19.21 -17.42
CA ARG A 50 11.28 19.27 -15.96
C ARG A 50 10.72 18.00 -15.32
N ILE A 51 10.89 17.92 -14.01
CA ILE A 51 10.50 16.79 -13.17
C ILE A 51 9.48 17.31 -12.15
N GLU A 52 8.31 16.70 -12.09
CA GLU A 52 7.22 17.09 -11.19
C GLU A 52 6.78 15.91 -10.31
N PRO A 53 6.42 16.11 -9.03
CA PRO A 53 5.81 15.07 -8.22
C PRO A 53 4.38 14.77 -8.68
N VAL A 54 3.98 13.50 -8.63
CA VAL A 54 2.61 13.08 -8.91
C VAL A 54 1.75 13.29 -7.67
N VAL A 55 0.64 14.02 -7.82
CA VAL A 55 -0.32 14.26 -6.73
C VAL A 55 -1.39 13.16 -6.73
N ARG A 56 -1.31 12.25 -5.75
CA ARG A 56 -2.32 11.19 -5.52
C ARG A 56 -3.53 11.75 -4.77
N ASN A 57 -4.57 12.11 -5.51
CA ASN A 57 -5.87 12.55 -4.96
C ASN A 57 -6.88 11.41 -4.77
N ASP A 58 -8.03 11.73 -4.17
CA ASP A 58 -9.12 10.78 -3.87
C ASP A 58 -9.63 10.01 -5.10
N ALA A 59 -9.62 10.59 -6.30
CA ALA A 59 -10.05 9.87 -7.50
C ALA A 59 -9.14 8.68 -7.81
N HIS A 60 -7.82 8.82 -7.61
CA HIS A 60 -6.88 7.71 -7.75
C HIS A 60 -7.16 6.64 -6.69
N LYS A 61 -7.39 7.05 -5.44
CA LYS A 61 -7.65 6.14 -4.31
C LYS A 61 -8.97 5.37 -4.48
N ILE A 62 -10.01 6.01 -5.03
CA ILE A 62 -11.28 5.35 -5.39
C ILE A 62 -11.02 4.19 -6.37
N ILE A 63 -10.32 4.46 -7.46
CA ILE A 63 -10.06 3.44 -8.48
C ILE A 63 -9.23 2.30 -7.90
N GLU A 64 -8.20 2.61 -7.13
CA GLU A 64 -7.36 1.62 -6.46
C GLU A 64 -8.17 0.67 -5.56
N GLU A 65 -9.00 1.22 -4.65
CA GLU A 65 -9.81 0.40 -3.74
C GLU A 65 -10.82 -0.48 -4.48
N CYS A 66 -11.44 0.04 -5.55
CA CYS A 66 -12.31 -0.76 -6.41
C CYS A 66 -11.56 -1.92 -7.08
N MET A 67 -10.34 -1.68 -7.58
CA MET A 67 -9.53 -2.73 -8.21
C MET A 67 -9.02 -3.75 -7.19
N ILE A 68 -8.66 -3.32 -5.98
CA ILE A 68 -8.28 -4.22 -4.88
C ILE A 68 -9.43 -5.17 -4.54
N LEU A 69 -10.67 -4.66 -4.41
CA LEU A 69 -11.84 -5.50 -4.18
C LEU A 69 -12.10 -6.50 -5.31
N ALA A 70 -11.99 -6.06 -6.56
CA ALA A 70 -12.18 -6.93 -7.71
C ALA A 70 -11.13 -8.07 -7.72
N ASN A 71 -9.87 -7.74 -7.40
CA ASN A 71 -8.79 -8.72 -7.33
C ASN A 71 -8.99 -9.72 -6.19
N ILE A 72 -9.44 -9.27 -5.01
CA ILE A 72 -9.80 -10.15 -3.88
C ILE A 72 -10.96 -11.06 -4.28
N ALA A 73 -11.99 -10.52 -4.93
CA ALA A 73 -13.13 -11.33 -5.39
C ALA A 73 -12.71 -12.40 -6.40
N ALA A 74 -11.82 -12.06 -7.34
CA ALA A 74 -11.27 -13.02 -8.30
C ALA A 74 -10.44 -14.11 -7.61
N ALA A 75 -9.53 -13.74 -6.70
CA ALA A 75 -8.73 -14.71 -5.93
C ALA A 75 -9.61 -15.68 -5.13
N ASN A 76 -10.59 -15.14 -4.38
CA ASN A 76 -11.55 -15.94 -3.61
C ASN A 76 -12.40 -16.85 -4.51
N PHE A 77 -12.76 -16.38 -5.70
CA PHE A 77 -13.51 -17.18 -6.67
C PHE A 77 -12.70 -18.37 -7.15
N MET A 78 -11.44 -18.15 -7.55
CA MET A 78 -10.54 -19.23 -8.00
C MET A 78 -10.28 -20.24 -6.88
N GLU A 79 -9.97 -19.74 -5.67
CA GLU A 79 -9.69 -20.57 -4.49
C GLU A 79 -10.90 -21.44 -4.10
N LYS A 80 -12.09 -20.86 -4.07
CA LYS A 80 -13.33 -21.57 -3.76
C LYS A 80 -13.60 -22.73 -4.72
N HIS A 81 -13.28 -22.56 -6.01
CA HIS A 81 -13.47 -23.60 -7.02
C HIS A 81 -12.27 -24.52 -7.19
N LYS A 82 -11.17 -24.27 -6.44
CA LYS A 82 -9.90 -25.00 -6.53
C LYS A 82 -9.33 -25.00 -7.95
N GLU A 83 -9.57 -23.93 -8.68
CA GLU A 83 -9.05 -23.75 -10.02
C GLU A 83 -7.59 -23.27 -9.96
N PRO A 84 -6.69 -23.84 -10.78
CA PRO A 84 -5.31 -23.35 -10.87
C PRO A 84 -5.29 -21.88 -11.29
N ALA A 85 -4.63 -21.05 -10.49
CA ALA A 85 -4.51 -19.61 -10.72
C ALA A 85 -3.15 -19.09 -10.24
N LEU A 86 -2.79 -17.89 -10.69
CA LEU A 86 -1.66 -17.15 -10.12
C LEU A 86 -2.17 -16.15 -9.10
N TYR A 87 -1.79 -16.35 -7.84
CA TYR A 87 -2.06 -15.43 -6.74
C TYR A 87 -0.95 -14.42 -6.61
N ARG A 88 -1.30 -13.17 -6.31
CA ARG A 88 -0.34 -12.13 -5.96
C ARG A 88 -0.07 -12.20 -4.46
N ILE A 89 1.01 -12.87 -4.08
CA ILE A 89 1.33 -13.14 -2.67
C ILE A 89 2.44 -12.24 -2.16
N HIS A 90 2.40 -11.96 -0.85
CA HIS A 90 3.44 -11.24 -0.12
C HIS A 90 3.93 -12.14 1.02
N ALA A 91 5.11 -12.73 0.87
CA ALA A 91 5.69 -13.57 1.91
C ALA A 91 6.04 -12.74 3.17
N THR A 92 6.16 -13.41 4.31
CA THR A 92 6.75 -12.78 5.49
C THR A 92 8.22 -12.43 5.24
N PRO A 93 8.75 -11.37 5.89
CA PRO A 93 10.18 -11.06 5.85
C PRO A 93 11.04 -12.24 6.34
N SER A 94 12.23 -12.40 5.78
CA SER A 94 13.20 -13.36 6.33
C SER A 94 13.64 -12.93 7.73
N GLU A 95 14.07 -13.90 8.56
CA GLU A 95 14.57 -13.64 9.92
C GLU A 95 15.73 -12.65 9.91
N GLU A 96 16.62 -12.74 8.92
CA GLU A 96 17.74 -11.81 8.74
C GLU A 96 17.28 -10.37 8.50
N LYS A 97 16.30 -10.16 7.60
CA LYS A 97 15.73 -8.84 7.33
C LYS A 97 15.00 -8.28 8.54
N LEU A 98 14.24 -9.11 9.24
CA LEU A 98 13.52 -8.71 10.45
C LEU A 98 14.49 -8.33 11.58
N THR A 99 15.54 -9.13 11.78
CA THR A 99 16.58 -8.87 12.78
C THR A 99 17.32 -7.57 12.46
N SER A 100 17.72 -7.37 11.21
CA SER A 100 18.39 -6.14 10.75
C SER A 100 17.50 -4.91 10.98
N PHE A 101 16.20 -5.01 10.67
CA PHE A 101 15.27 -3.91 10.91
C PHE A 101 15.08 -3.61 12.41
N ARG A 102 15.05 -4.63 13.26
CA ARG A 102 14.97 -4.45 14.72
C ARG A 102 16.22 -3.81 15.31
N THR A 103 17.40 -4.21 14.85
CA THR A 103 18.66 -3.57 15.23
C THR A 103 18.70 -2.11 14.80
N PHE A 104 18.25 -1.82 13.58
CA PHE A 104 18.10 -0.43 13.13
C PHE A 104 17.15 0.36 14.04
N LEU A 105 15.98 -0.17 14.38
CA LEU A 105 15.03 0.52 15.26
C LEU A 105 15.59 0.80 16.67
N SER A 106 16.40 -0.12 17.22
CA SER A 106 16.94 0.03 18.57
C SER A 106 17.93 1.20 18.69
N GLU A 107 18.65 1.55 17.62
CA GLU A 107 19.50 2.74 17.54
C GLU A 107 18.70 4.04 17.74
N PHE A 108 17.40 4.04 17.41
CA PHE A 108 16.48 5.16 17.60
C PHE A 108 15.60 5.04 18.85
N GLY A 109 15.86 4.04 19.70
CA GLY A 109 15.06 3.75 20.90
C GLY A 109 13.66 3.21 20.59
N LEU A 110 13.46 2.63 19.41
CA LEU A 110 12.19 2.08 18.95
C LEU A 110 12.20 0.55 18.96
N THR A 111 11.02 -0.05 19.07
CA THR A 111 10.84 -1.51 19.03
C THR A 111 9.66 -1.89 18.14
N LEU A 112 9.84 -2.98 17.38
CA LEU A 112 8.77 -3.61 16.62
C LEU A 112 8.17 -4.75 17.45
N GLU A 113 6.88 -4.62 17.77
CA GLU A 113 6.08 -5.62 18.49
C GLU A 113 5.82 -6.89 17.63
N GLY A 114 4.99 -7.82 18.11
CA GLY A 114 4.61 -9.02 17.33
C GLY A 114 5.60 -10.21 17.35
N GLY A 115 6.60 -10.20 18.24
CA GLY A 115 7.45 -11.37 18.49
C GLY A 115 8.24 -11.85 17.27
N LEU A 116 8.35 -13.16 17.03
CA LEU A 116 9.13 -13.68 15.89
C LEU A 116 8.44 -13.45 14.53
N LYS A 117 7.14 -13.21 14.51
CA LYS A 117 6.32 -13.07 13.30
C LYS A 117 5.38 -11.87 13.45
N PRO A 118 5.92 -10.64 13.30
CA PRO A 118 5.09 -9.45 13.37
C PRO A 118 4.01 -9.45 12.29
N THR A 119 2.82 -9.04 12.69
CA THR A 119 1.65 -8.87 11.83
C THR A 119 1.66 -7.49 11.18
N THR A 120 0.84 -7.29 10.14
CA THR A 120 0.64 -5.97 9.51
C THR A 120 0.20 -4.91 10.52
N LYS A 121 -0.56 -5.29 11.55
CA LYS A 121 -0.98 -4.40 12.64
C LYS A 121 0.21 -3.90 13.48
N ASP A 122 1.20 -4.75 13.73
CA ASP A 122 2.39 -4.37 14.49
C ASP A 122 3.21 -3.31 13.74
N TYR A 123 3.36 -3.48 12.43
CA TYR A 123 4.00 -2.49 11.56
C TYR A 123 3.21 -1.19 11.45
N ALA A 124 1.88 -1.27 11.31
CA ALA A 124 1.01 -0.09 11.28
C ALA A 124 1.09 0.71 12.60
N ALA A 125 1.12 0.02 13.75
CA ALA A 125 1.29 0.66 15.05
C ALA A 125 2.65 1.35 15.19
N LEU A 126 3.72 0.74 14.67
CA LEU A 126 5.05 1.38 14.61
C LEU A 126 5.01 2.65 13.76
N LEU A 127 4.42 2.60 12.57
CA LEU A 127 4.33 3.75 11.67
C LEU A 127 3.54 4.91 12.27
N GLU A 128 2.46 4.62 13.00
CA GLU A 128 1.71 5.66 13.73
C GLU A 128 2.56 6.30 14.84
N LYS A 129 3.32 5.48 15.60
CA LYS A 129 4.24 5.99 16.64
C LYS A 129 5.33 6.91 16.08
N VAL A 130 5.76 6.69 14.84
CA VAL A 130 6.86 7.46 14.23
C VAL A 130 6.41 8.59 13.32
N LYS A 131 5.11 8.80 13.14
CA LYS A 131 4.53 9.73 12.16
C LYS A 131 4.99 11.18 12.33
N GLU A 132 5.05 11.66 13.57
CA GLU A 132 5.42 13.05 13.90
C GLU A 132 6.93 13.23 14.13
N ARG A 133 7.74 12.19 13.91
CA ARG A 133 9.18 12.25 14.14
C ARG A 133 9.92 12.81 12.92
N PRO A 134 11.03 13.53 13.10
CA PRO A 134 11.83 14.04 11.99
C PRO A 134 12.50 12.94 11.15
N ASP A 135 12.64 11.73 11.69
CA ASP A 135 13.22 10.54 11.04
C ASP A 135 12.16 9.58 10.46
N HIS A 136 10.88 10.00 10.40
CA HIS A 136 9.76 9.21 9.89
C HIS A 136 10.05 8.56 8.52
N GLU A 137 10.47 9.38 7.54
CA GLU A 137 10.71 8.92 6.16
C GLU A 137 11.84 7.86 6.09
N LEU A 138 12.87 8.02 6.92
CA LEU A 138 13.97 7.06 7.00
C LEU A 138 13.47 5.72 7.57
N ILE A 139 12.70 5.77 8.66
CA ILE A 139 12.13 4.57 9.29
C ILE A 139 11.17 3.87 8.34
N GLN A 140 10.30 4.61 7.65
CA GLN A 140 9.38 4.07 6.66
C GLN A 140 10.12 3.40 5.49
N THR A 141 11.20 4.02 5.01
CA THR A 141 12.06 3.45 3.95
C THR A 141 12.72 2.15 4.40
N MET A 142 13.25 2.11 5.61
CA MET A 142 13.89 0.90 6.16
C MET A 142 12.88 -0.21 6.41
N LEU A 143 11.67 0.12 6.85
CA LEU A 143 10.56 -0.82 6.98
C LEU A 143 10.23 -1.44 5.61
N LEU A 144 10.02 -0.61 4.59
CA LEU A 144 9.75 -1.06 3.22
C LEU A 144 10.81 -2.01 2.68
N ARG A 145 12.09 -1.71 2.93
CA ARG A 145 13.22 -2.56 2.52
C ARG A 145 13.30 -3.88 3.27
N SER A 146 12.77 -3.94 4.50
CA SER A 146 12.69 -5.17 5.28
C SER A 146 11.61 -6.13 4.78
N LEU A 147 10.59 -5.63 4.06
CA LEU A 147 9.50 -6.46 3.55
C LEU A 147 9.97 -7.37 2.40
N SER A 148 9.27 -8.50 2.24
CA SER A 148 9.46 -9.37 1.08
C SER A 148 8.75 -8.78 -0.13
N GLN A 149 9.34 -8.97 -1.30
CA GLN A 149 8.74 -8.54 -2.55
C GLN A 149 7.53 -9.42 -2.90
N ALA A 150 6.54 -8.82 -3.54
CA ALA A 150 5.38 -9.55 -4.01
C ALA A 150 5.71 -10.35 -5.27
N ILE A 151 5.24 -11.59 -5.30
CA ILE A 151 5.44 -12.52 -6.41
C ILE A 151 4.10 -13.08 -6.89
N TYR A 152 4.11 -13.66 -8.09
CA TYR A 152 3.00 -14.48 -8.56
C TYR A 152 3.31 -15.94 -8.23
N HIS A 153 2.38 -16.63 -7.59
CA HIS A 153 2.57 -18.01 -7.14
C HIS A 153 1.27 -18.81 -7.24
N ALA A 154 1.38 -20.12 -7.45
CA ALA A 154 0.21 -21.01 -7.56
C ALA A 154 -0.44 -21.27 -6.19
N ASP A 155 0.36 -21.33 -5.13
CA ASP A 155 -0.12 -21.43 -3.76
C ASP A 155 -0.43 -20.04 -3.19
N ASN A 156 -1.65 -19.88 -2.67
CA ASN A 156 -2.09 -18.73 -1.89
C ASN A 156 -1.60 -18.90 -0.44
N ILE A 157 -0.70 -18.03 0.03
CA ILE A 157 -0.05 -18.12 1.36
C ILE A 157 -0.49 -17.03 2.33
#